data_AF-A0A534S8C2-F1
#
_entry.id   AF-A0A534S8C2-F1
#
_cell.length_a   1.000
_cell.length_b   1.000
_cell.length_c   1.000
_cell.angle_alpha   90.00
_cell.angle_beta   90.00
_cell.angle_gamma   90.00
#
_symmetry.space_group_name_H-M   'P 1'
#
loop_
_entity.id
_entity.type
_entity.pdbx_description
1 polymer ?
#
loop_
_entity_poly.entity_id
_entity_poly.type
_entity_poly.pdbx_seq_one_letter_code
_entity_poly.pdbx_strand_id
1 'polypeptide(L)'
;MSPRPAPEVVPETSRLAAPTPGEAPLSPAEVAEMKEHLAFLRRYKEVLRLKLNAAEDLLVNQQREPADRGVCRHLLGKVDRAVVERAIERDPLRGDAAARARMLAGAVRLTADVGVLLAYLEALAHVRSHAEAAQAFAEVVRRIAFESVSATRLARLLQVLIDTFVDHERVQVLFSLLAGPDFRRAFDAALATFPPAVAEVCTPLRAVHRRLLEDGGGTGSPELLAQGLKQVLSAPDPVLRSYAEPLRAGMLELALRTDVPVELADRAVGVLLPSLPRDGRSYGRFAIRCAGQLLARHVDDRARAVLEELRRAQPGARPAERWLAALHARRFGRIALAGEPPARGRLIAGFWLDGQRPVWLRTASAGAGERLAAEAHLQAELALPGVATVVEHGVALGLSYVAVIGPGRPLAREETLAASAALAVLAAVARVLRAVALAGVVLPDAEAERFLQAAPPAPGVTLADLDGARHAEPADAAATHVALVAALAQQIVPAGPRTRELAARISLIALVERAALLAGRD
;
A
#
# COMPACT_ATOMS: atom_id res chain seq x y z
N MET A 1 31.41 6.56 -50.83
CA MET A 1 31.67 5.52 -49.81
C MET A 1 30.75 5.79 -48.65
N SER A 2 29.65 5.05 -48.54
CA SER A 2 28.76 5.18 -47.38
C SER A 2 29.50 4.69 -46.13
N PRO A 3 29.42 5.40 -44.99
CA PRO A 3 30.03 4.94 -43.76
C PRO A 3 29.44 3.57 -43.39
N ARG A 4 30.32 2.63 -43.07
CA ARG A 4 29.96 1.28 -42.62
C ARG A 4 29.11 1.46 -41.34
N PRO A 5 27.90 0.89 -41.26
CA PRO A 5 27.08 1.01 -40.05
C PRO A 5 27.86 0.51 -38.84
N ALA A 6 27.66 1.16 -37.69
CA ALA A 6 28.27 0.71 -36.44
C ALA A 6 27.92 -0.76 -36.18
N PRO A 7 28.87 -1.59 -35.73
CA PRO A 7 28.61 -3.01 -35.49
C PRO A 7 27.51 -3.16 -34.43
N GLU A 8 26.53 -4.00 -34.71
CA GLU A 8 25.44 -4.32 -33.77
C GLU A 8 25.98 -4.93 -32.47
N VAL A 9 25.41 -4.51 -31.34
CA VAL A 9 25.83 -4.91 -29.99
C VAL A 9 25.51 -6.39 -29.71
N VAL A 10 24.40 -6.90 -30.26
CA VAL A 10 24.07 -8.32 -30.26
C VAL A 10 23.82 -8.72 -31.71
N PRO A 11 24.66 -9.61 -32.27
CA PRO A 11 24.50 -10.00 -33.65
C PRO A 11 23.21 -10.76 -33.93
N GLU A 12 22.56 -10.56 -35.09
CA GLU A 12 21.43 -11.39 -35.53
C GLU A 12 21.77 -12.90 -35.56
N THR A 13 20.77 -13.74 -35.25
CA THR A 13 20.89 -15.20 -35.37
C THR A 13 20.97 -15.58 -36.86
N SER A 14 21.85 -16.52 -37.18
CA SER A 14 22.15 -16.91 -38.54
C SER A 14 20.92 -17.34 -39.35
N ARG A 15 20.80 -16.85 -40.59
CA ARG A 15 19.69 -17.22 -41.49
C ARG A 15 19.79 -18.69 -41.93
N LEU A 16 20.99 -19.28 -41.84
CA LEU A 16 21.25 -20.69 -42.09
C LEU A 16 20.62 -21.63 -41.05
N ALA A 17 20.25 -21.10 -39.88
CA ALA A 17 19.52 -21.82 -38.83
C ALA A 17 18.01 -21.99 -39.14
N ALA A 18 17.47 -21.25 -40.11
CA ALA A 18 16.06 -21.41 -40.52
C ALA A 18 15.83 -22.73 -41.28
N PRO A 19 14.67 -23.40 -41.13
CA PRO A 19 14.40 -24.73 -41.69
C PRO A 19 14.04 -24.68 -43.18
N THR A 20 15.01 -24.38 -44.04
CA THR A 20 14.91 -24.58 -45.50
C THR A 20 15.32 -26.03 -45.85
N PRO A 21 14.70 -26.71 -46.84
CA PRO A 21 15.10 -28.06 -47.25
C PRO A 21 16.60 -28.13 -47.59
N GLY A 22 17.27 -29.19 -47.11
CA GLY A 22 18.74 -29.33 -47.14
C GLY A 22 19.37 -29.51 -48.53
N GLU A 23 18.57 -29.65 -49.58
CA GLU A 23 19.03 -30.01 -50.93
C GLU A 23 19.32 -28.79 -51.84
N ALA A 24 18.86 -27.58 -51.47
CA ALA A 24 19.14 -26.39 -52.25
C ALA A 24 20.53 -25.79 -51.91
N PRO A 25 21.34 -25.40 -52.92
CA PRO A 25 22.63 -24.74 -52.69
C PRO A 25 22.44 -23.42 -51.90
N LEU A 26 23.51 -22.98 -51.22
CA LEU A 26 23.49 -21.72 -50.49
C LEU A 26 23.36 -20.53 -51.46
N SER A 27 22.49 -19.58 -51.13
CA SER A 27 22.39 -18.31 -51.84
C SER A 27 23.66 -17.46 -51.63
N PRO A 28 23.96 -16.48 -52.51
CA PRO A 28 25.14 -15.63 -52.36
C PRO A 28 25.23 -14.90 -51.01
N ALA A 29 24.08 -14.52 -50.44
CA ALA A 29 23.99 -13.90 -49.12
C ALA A 29 24.34 -14.90 -47.99
N GLU A 30 23.83 -16.13 -48.08
CA GLU A 30 24.15 -17.21 -47.13
C GLU A 30 25.63 -17.64 -47.21
N VAL A 31 26.23 -17.61 -48.41
CA VAL A 31 27.67 -17.87 -48.60
C VAL A 31 28.51 -16.79 -47.90
N ALA A 32 28.15 -15.53 -48.05
CA ALA A 32 28.83 -14.43 -47.36
C ALA A 32 28.72 -14.56 -45.84
N GLU A 33 27.53 -14.88 -45.34
CA GLU A 33 27.28 -15.12 -43.91
C GLU A 33 28.08 -16.33 -43.40
N MET A 34 28.10 -17.44 -44.15
CA MET A 34 28.87 -18.63 -43.79
C MET A 34 30.38 -18.36 -43.76
N LYS A 35 30.90 -17.49 -44.64
CA LYS A 35 32.31 -17.08 -44.60
C LYS A 35 32.66 -16.35 -43.30
N GLU A 36 31.74 -15.55 -42.73
CA GLU A 36 31.92 -14.94 -41.41
C GLU A 36 31.95 -16.00 -40.30
N HIS A 37 31.03 -16.97 -40.34
CA HIS A 37 30.99 -18.07 -39.37
C HIS A 37 32.23 -18.96 -39.44
N LEU A 38 32.74 -19.25 -40.64
CA LEU A 38 33.99 -20.00 -40.84
C LEU A 38 35.21 -19.25 -40.28
N ALA A 39 35.26 -17.92 -40.42
CA ALA A 39 36.31 -17.11 -39.83
C ALA A 39 36.28 -17.18 -38.29
N PHE A 40 35.08 -17.17 -37.69
CA PHE A 40 34.89 -17.42 -36.26
C PHE A 40 35.39 -18.81 -35.85
N LEU A 41 34.94 -19.87 -36.54
CA LEU A 41 35.34 -21.24 -36.25
C LEU A 41 36.86 -21.42 -36.38
N ARG A 42 37.49 -20.87 -37.42
CA ARG A 42 38.94 -20.93 -37.60
C ARG A 42 39.69 -20.29 -36.43
N ARG A 43 39.18 -19.17 -35.92
CA ARG A 43 39.80 -18.44 -34.80
C ARG A 43 39.67 -19.18 -33.47
N TYR A 44 38.55 -19.87 -33.24
CA TYR A 44 38.25 -20.48 -31.94
C TYR A 44 38.22 -22.03 -31.94
N LYS A 45 38.56 -22.71 -33.04
CA LYS A 45 38.48 -24.19 -33.17
C LYS A 45 39.24 -24.93 -32.06
N GLU A 46 40.42 -24.45 -31.69
CA GLU A 46 41.27 -25.07 -30.65
C GLU A 46 40.62 -24.95 -29.26
N VAL A 47 40.07 -23.78 -28.95
CA VAL A 47 39.43 -23.52 -27.65
C VAL A 47 38.09 -24.26 -27.55
N LEU A 48 37.33 -24.34 -28.66
CA LEU A 48 36.09 -25.10 -28.76
C LEU A 48 36.33 -26.62 -28.80
N ARG A 49 37.54 -27.08 -29.18
CA ARG A 49 37.90 -28.49 -29.41
C ARG A 49 36.93 -29.20 -30.36
N LEU A 50 36.61 -28.55 -31.47
CA LEU A 50 35.72 -29.11 -32.48
C LEU A 50 36.38 -30.29 -33.19
N LYS A 51 35.68 -31.42 -33.30
CA LYS A 51 36.10 -32.55 -34.12
C LYS A 51 35.61 -32.35 -35.55
N LEU A 52 36.51 -31.88 -36.41
CA LEU A 52 36.25 -31.64 -37.83
C LEU A 52 36.55 -32.89 -38.65
N ASN A 53 35.66 -33.24 -39.58
CA ASN A 53 35.97 -34.21 -40.63
C ASN A 53 36.77 -33.53 -41.75
N ALA A 54 37.29 -34.32 -42.71
CA ALA A 54 38.13 -33.79 -43.78
C ALA A 54 37.42 -32.71 -44.63
N ALA A 55 36.12 -32.84 -44.88
CA ALA A 55 35.36 -31.86 -45.66
C ALA A 55 35.14 -30.54 -44.89
N GLU A 56 34.88 -30.61 -43.60
CA GLU A 56 34.72 -29.45 -42.72
C GLU A 56 36.04 -28.73 -42.47
N ASP A 57 37.15 -29.45 -42.34
CA ASP A 57 38.46 -28.84 -42.14
C ASP A 57 38.89 -28.02 -43.37
N LEU A 58 38.60 -28.52 -44.58
CA LEU A 58 38.77 -27.75 -45.83
C LEU A 58 37.94 -26.46 -45.84
N LEU A 59 36.71 -26.49 -45.32
CA LEU A 59 35.85 -25.30 -45.21
C LEU A 59 36.41 -24.30 -44.19
N VAL A 60 36.74 -24.75 -42.98
CA VAL A 60 37.24 -23.88 -41.88
C VAL A 60 38.58 -23.24 -42.24
N ASN A 61 39.44 -23.96 -42.96
CA ASN A 61 40.74 -23.44 -43.42
C ASN A 61 40.64 -22.65 -44.74
N GLN A 62 39.41 -22.38 -45.25
CA GLN A 62 39.13 -21.61 -46.48
C GLN A 62 39.73 -22.21 -47.76
N GLN A 63 39.93 -23.52 -47.79
CA GLN A 63 40.42 -24.26 -48.96
C GLN A 63 39.29 -24.72 -49.89
N ARG A 64 38.04 -24.63 -49.42
CA ARG A 64 36.81 -24.94 -50.17
C ARG A 64 35.74 -23.90 -49.90
N GLU A 65 34.96 -23.52 -50.90
CA GLU A 65 33.81 -22.62 -50.71
C GLU A 65 32.62 -23.36 -50.07
N PRO A 66 31.87 -22.68 -49.18
CA PRO A 66 30.67 -23.24 -48.57
C PRO A 66 29.52 -23.21 -49.59
N ALA A 67 29.38 -24.28 -50.37
CA ALA A 67 28.28 -24.44 -51.34
C ALA A 67 27.18 -25.39 -50.84
N ASP A 68 27.56 -26.39 -50.03
CA ASP A 68 26.67 -27.44 -49.53
C ASP A 68 26.01 -27.03 -48.20
N ARG A 69 24.68 -26.86 -48.23
CA ARG A 69 23.87 -26.44 -47.09
C ARG A 69 23.89 -27.48 -45.96
N GLY A 70 23.87 -28.77 -46.29
CA GLY A 70 23.87 -29.87 -45.31
C GLY A 70 25.17 -29.92 -44.53
N VAL A 71 26.31 -29.84 -45.22
CA VAL A 71 27.63 -29.81 -44.57
C VAL A 71 27.81 -28.57 -43.71
N CYS A 72 27.37 -27.40 -44.19
CA CYS A 72 27.44 -26.15 -43.41
C CYS A 72 26.57 -26.23 -42.14
N ARG A 73 25.32 -26.72 -42.24
CA ARG A 73 24.47 -26.91 -41.06
C ARG A 73 25.03 -27.92 -40.08
N HIS A 74 25.58 -29.04 -40.56
CA HIS A 74 26.20 -30.03 -39.69
C HIS A 74 27.39 -29.43 -38.92
N LEU A 75 28.24 -28.65 -39.60
CA LEU A 75 29.36 -27.96 -38.98
C LEU A 75 28.91 -26.94 -37.92
N LEU A 76 27.94 -26.09 -38.23
CA LEU A 76 27.41 -25.11 -37.26
C LEU A 76 26.72 -25.80 -36.07
N GLY A 77 26.04 -26.93 -36.31
CA GLY A 77 25.42 -27.75 -35.27
C GLY A 77 26.40 -28.38 -34.28
N LYS A 78 27.71 -28.46 -34.60
CA LYS A 78 28.75 -28.90 -33.66
C LYS A 78 29.07 -27.86 -32.58
N VAL A 79 28.66 -26.60 -32.77
CA VAL A 79 28.78 -25.56 -31.76
C VAL A 79 27.50 -25.55 -30.91
N ASP A 80 27.39 -26.55 -30.04
CA ASP A 80 26.28 -26.67 -29.10
C ASP A 80 26.57 -25.96 -27.76
N ARG A 81 25.55 -25.93 -26.89
CA ARG A 81 25.65 -25.33 -25.56
C ARG A 81 26.81 -25.89 -24.74
N ALA A 82 26.98 -27.21 -24.71
CA ALA A 82 28.00 -27.86 -23.87
C ALA A 82 29.41 -27.55 -24.37
N VAL A 83 29.59 -27.43 -25.68
CA VAL A 83 30.86 -27.00 -26.30
C VAL A 83 31.20 -25.57 -25.90
N VAL A 84 30.23 -24.65 -25.97
CA VAL A 84 30.42 -23.24 -25.60
C VAL A 84 30.69 -23.08 -24.10
N GLU A 85 29.91 -23.72 -23.22
CA GLU A 85 30.08 -23.68 -21.77
C GLU A 85 31.48 -24.20 -21.36
N ARG A 86 31.94 -25.31 -21.94
CA ARG A 86 33.28 -25.82 -21.67
C ARG A 86 34.39 -24.92 -22.23
N ALA A 87 34.13 -24.19 -23.32
CA ALA A 87 35.12 -23.34 -23.94
C ALA A 87 35.40 -22.09 -23.09
N ILE A 88 34.38 -21.48 -22.49
CA ILE A 88 34.54 -20.29 -21.63
C ILE A 88 35.27 -20.57 -20.31
N GLU A 89 35.37 -21.84 -19.91
CA GLU A 89 36.12 -22.29 -18.71
C GLU A 89 37.61 -22.56 -18.98
N ARG A 90 38.04 -22.48 -20.24
CA ARG A 90 39.43 -22.76 -20.68
C ARG A 90 40.22 -21.47 -20.85
N ASP A 91 41.53 -21.55 -20.72
CA ASP A 91 42.42 -20.45 -21.07
C ASP A 91 42.50 -20.27 -22.60
N PRO A 92 42.60 -19.01 -23.09
CA PRO A 92 42.68 -17.76 -22.33
C PRO A 92 41.32 -17.18 -21.90
N LEU A 93 40.19 -17.77 -22.30
CA LEU A 93 38.84 -17.20 -22.11
C LEU A 93 38.40 -17.12 -20.64
N ARG A 94 38.90 -18.02 -19.78
CA ARG A 94 38.59 -18.02 -18.35
C ARG A 94 39.02 -16.72 -17.68
N GLY A 95 40.25 -16.27 -17.97
CA GLY A 95 40.88 -15.08 -17.37
C GLY A 95 40.65 -13.78 -18.14
N ASP A 96 40.35 -13.82 -19.44
CA ASP A 96 40.12 -12.62 -20.26
C ASP A 96 38.62 -12.45 -20.59
N ALA A 97 37.97 -11.55 -19.85
CA ALA A 97 36.56 -11.21 -20.05
C ALA A 97 36.28 -10.65 -21.46
N ALA A 98 37.19 -9.87 -22.03
CA ALA A 98 37.03 -9.30 -23.36
C ALA A 98 37.16 -10.36 -24.47
N ALA A 99 38.08 -11.31 -24.32
CA ALA A 99 38.16 -12.46 -25.22
C ALA A 99 36.91 -13.35 -25.12
N ARG A 100 36.41 -13.58 -23.90
CA ARG A 100 35.18 -14.32 -23.66
C ARG A 100 33.96 -13.65 -24.31
N ALA A 101 33.79 -12.34 -24.14
CA ALA A 101 32.71 -11.58 -24.78
C ALA A 101 32.79 -11.65 -26.31
N ARG A 102 33.99 -11.53 -26.91
CA ARG A 102 34.19 -11.66 -28.37
C ARG A 102 33.85 -13.06 -28.89
N MET A 103 34.22 -14.10 -28.14
CA MET A 103 33.89 -15.48 -28.52
C MET A 103 32.38 -15.71 -28.45
N LEU A 104 31.75 -15.31 -27.34
CA LEU A 104 30.32 -15.47 -27.13
C LEU A 104 29.48 -14.66 -28.13
N ALA A 105 29.92 -13.47 -28.54
CA ALA A 105 29.29 -12.72 -29.63
C ALA A 105 29.24 -13.50 -30.95
N GLY A 106 30.27 -14.29 -31.25
CA GLY A 106 30.28 -15.21 -32.39
C GLY A 106 29.36 -16.43 -32.17
N ALA A 107 29.35 -16.98 -30.95
CA ALA A 107 28.50 -18.13 -30.62
C ALA A 107 26.99 -17.80 -30.68
N VAL A 108 26.54 -16.63 -30.19
CA VAL A 108 25.12 -16.22 -30.24
C VAL A 108 24.61 -15.94 -31.66
N ARG A 109 25.50 -15.79 -32.65
CA ARG A 109 25.12 -15.79 -34.08
C ARG A 109 24.71 -17.19 -34.54
N LEU A 110 25.30 -18.23 -33.97
CA LEU A 110 25.14 -19.62 -34.41
C LEU A 110 24.01 -20.34 -33.69
N THR A 111 23.70 -19.94 -32.46
CA THR A 111 22.70 -20.60 -31.62
C THR A 111 21.78 -19.60 -30.93
N ALA A 112 20.50 -19.96 -30.82
CA ALA A 112 19.51 -19.27 -30.01
C ALA A 112 19.36 -19.88 -28.60
N ASP A 113 20.30 -20.76 -28.17
CA ASP A 113 20.25 -21.37 -26.85
C ASP A 113 20.33 -20.31 -25.73
N VAL A 114 19.36 -20.36 -24.83
CA VAL A 114 19.22 -19.40 -23.71
C VAL A 114 20.46 -19.41 -22.80
N GLY A 115 21.10 -20.56 -22.59
CA GLY A 115 22.31 -20.64 -21.75
C GLY A 115 23.49 -19.87 -22.36
N VAL A 116 23.66 -19.96 -23.68
CA VAL A 116 24.71 -19.22 -24.41
C VAL A 116 24.41 -17.72 -24.43
N LEU A 117 23.15 -17.33 -24.63
CA LEU A 117 22.70 -15.94 -24.56
C LEU A 117 22.94 -15.32 -23.17
N LEU A 118 22.66 -16.05 -22.09
CA LEU A 118 22.92 -15.58 -20.72
C LEU A 118 24.41 -15.44 -20.43
N ALA A 119 25.22 -16.42 -20.85
CA ALA A 119 26.67 -16.34 -20.71
C ALA A 119 27.24 -15.12 -21.47
N TYR A 120 26.66 -14.77 -22.62
CA TYR A 120 27.03 -13.56 -23.35
C TYR A 120 26.73 -12.29 -22.57
N LEU A 121 25.53 -12.16 -21.99
CA LEU A 121 25.18 -10.98 -21.18
C LEU A 121 26.08 -10.82 -19.96
N GLU A 122 26.39 -11.90 -19.25
CA GLU A 122 27.33 -11.90 -18.12
C GLU A 122 28.72 -11.43 -18.54
N ALA A 123 29.21 -11.91 -19.69
CA ALA A 123 30.50 -11.48 -20.20
C ALA A 123 30.51 -9.99 -20.61
N LEU A 124 29.39 -9.47 -21.12
CA LEU A 124 29.27 -8.05 -21.50
C LEU A 124 29.23 -7.12 -20.29
N ALA A 125 28.60 -7.54 -19.19
CA ALA A 125 28.52 -6.75 -17.95
C ALA A 125 29.91 -6.35 -17.40
N HIS A 126 30.96 -7.10 -17.74
CA HIS A 126 32.33 -6.85 -17.27
C HIS A 126 33.23 -6.08 -18.24
N VAL A 127 32.80 -5.85 -19.49
CA VAL A 127 33.71 -5.39 -20.57
C VAL A 127 33.19 -4.13 -21.27
N ARG A 128 31.88 -3.87 -21.21
CA ARG A 128 31.23 -2.83 -21.99
C ARG A 128 30.70 -1.70 -21.14
N SER A 129 30.39 -0.59 -21.81
CA SER A 129 29.68 0.52 -21.18
C SER A 129 28.28 0.08 -20.77
N HIS A 130 27.71 0.72 -19.73
CA HIS A 130 26.35 0.46 -19.26
C HIS A 130 25.31 0.54 -20.40
N ALA A 131 25.44 1.52 -21.30
CA ALA A 131 24.53 1.70 -22.44
C ALA A 131 24.55 0.50 -23.42
N GLU A 132 25.74 -0.03 -23.71
CA GLU A 132 25.88 -1.21 -24.57
C GLU A 132 25.34 -2.47 -23.86
N ALA A 133 25.59 -2.63 -22.55
CA ALA A 133 25.05 -3.75 -21.78
C ALA A 133 23.51 -3.73 -21.74
N ALA A 134 22.90 -2.54 -21.55
CA ALA A 134 21.45 -2.37 -21.58
C ALA A 134 20.85 -2.68 -22.96
N GLN A 135 21.47 -2.20 -24.03
CA GLN A 135 21.05 -2.53 -25.40
C GLN A 135 21.16 -4.03 -25.67
N ALA A 136 22.24 -4.66 -25.20
CA ALA A 136 22.42 -6.09 -25.34
C ALA A 136 21.37 -6.90 -24.60
N PHE A 137 21.05 -6.50 -23.37
CA PHE A 137 20.01 -7.11 -22.56
C PHE A 137 18.66 -7.08 -23.29
N ALA A 138 18.26 -5.92 -23.81
CA ALA A 138 16.99 -5.75 -24.52
C ALA A 138 16.86 -6.62 -25.79
N GLU A 139 17.96 -6.81 -26.53
CA GLU A 139 17.98 -7.65 -27.72
C GLU A 139 18.01 -9.15 -27.36
N VAL A 140 18.77 -9.55 -26.34
CA VAL A 140 18.80 -10.94 -25.87
C VAL A 140 17.44 -11.37 -25.32
N VAL A 141 16.81 -10.55 -24.48
CA VAL A 141 15.48 -10.85 -23.91
C VAL A 141 14.45 -11.10 -25.00
N ARG A 142 14.48 -10.33 -26.11
CA ARG A 142 13.57 -10.52 -27.25
C ARG A 142 13.72 -11.88 -27.93
N ARG A 143 14.85 -12.56 -27.77
CA ARG A 143 15.13 -13.88 -28.36
C ARG A 143 14.76 -15.04 -27.44
N ILE A 144 14.46 -14.79 -26.17
CA ILE A 144 14.17 -15.84 -25.20
C ILE A 144 12.69 -16.23 -25.27
N ALA A 145 12.43 -17.50 -25.56
CA ALA A 145 11.09 -18.10 -25.45
C ALA A 145 10.81 -18.51 -23.99
N PHE A 146 10.19 -17.61 -23.22
CA PHE A 146 10.02 -17.76 -21.76
C PHE A 146 9.18 -18.96 -21.33
N GLU A 147 8.32 -19.53 -22.20
CA GLU A 147 7.54 -20.74 -21.83
C GLU A 147 8.43 -21.97 -21.58
N SER A 148 9.65 -21.98 -22.11
CA SER A 148 10.59 -23.10 -22.04
C SER A 148 11.75 -22.88 -21.07
N VAL A 149 11.77 -21.74 -20.35
CA VAL A 149 12.88 -21.35 -19.47
C VAL A 149 12.75 -22.02 -18.11
N SER A 150 13.76 -22.80 -17.72
CA SER A 150 13.86 -23.36 -16.36
C SER A 150 14.02 -22.27 -15.29
N ALA A 151 13.55 -22.51 -14.07
CA ALA A 151 13.70 -21.59 -12.94
C ALA A 151 15.15 -21.12 -12.69
N THR A 152 16.14 -22.00 -12.82
CA THR A 152 17.57 -21.67 -12.66
C THR A 152 18.05 -20.64 -13.70
N ARG A 153 17.66 -20.82 -14.97
CA ARG A 153 18.00 -19.87 -16.04
C ARG A 153 17.29 -18.53 -15.87
N LEU A 154 16.05 -18.55 -15.39
CA LEU A 154 15.31 -17.33 -15.09
C LEU A 154 15.97 -16.56 -13.93
N ALA A 155 16.36 -17.25 -12.85
CA ALA A 155 17.09 -16.63 -11.74
C ALA A 155 18.42 -16.01 -12.23
N ARG A 156 19.15 -16.70 -13.11
CA ARG A 156 20.39 -16.21 -13.71
C ARG A 156 20.16 -14.95 -14.57
N LEU A 157 19.08 -14.92 -15.38
CA LEU A 157 18.68 -13.71 -16.12
C LEU A 157 18.37 -12.54 -15.17
N LEU A 158 17.65 -12.81 -14.08
CA LEU A 158 17.31 -11.78 -13.09
C LEU A 158 18.55 -11.28 -12.35
N GLN A 159 19.51 -12.15 -12.07
CA GLN A 159 20.80 -11.74 -11.50
C GLN A 159 21.54 -10.79 -12.44
N VAL A 160 21.64 -11.13 -13.73
CA VAL A 160 22.21 -10.24 -14.75
C VAL A 160 21.49 -8.89 -14.79
N LEU A 161 20.16 -8.89 -14.69
CA LEU A 161 19.37 -7.66 -14.61
C LEU A 161 19.72 -6.83 -13.36
N ILE A 162 19.87 -7.47 -12.20
CA ILE A 162 20.24 -6.82 -10.94
C ILE A 162 21.65 -6.21 -11.02
N ASP A 163 22.59 -6.93 -11.64
CA ASP A 163 23.98 -6.52 -11.75
C ASP A 163 24.17 -5.42 -12.81
N THR A 164 23.32 -5.41 -13.85
CA THR A 164 23.40 -4.45 -14.96
C THR A 164 22.69 -3.13 -14.63
N PHE A 165 21.50 -3.19 -14.04
CA PHE A 165 20.64 -2.03 -13.85
C PHE A 165 20.53 -1.62 -12.38
N VAL A 166 20.68 -0.31 -12.12
CA VAL A 166 20.62 0.27 -10.79
C VAL A 166 19.29 0.98 -10.52
N ASP A 167 18.92 1.04 -9.24
CA ASP A 167 17.78 1.79 -8.73
C ASP A 167 16.50 1.67 -9.58
N HIS A 168 16.05 2.78 -10.13
CA HIS A 168 14.79 2.88 -10.87
C HIS A 168 14.84 2.27 -12.28
N GLU A 169 16.01 2.21 -12.91
CA GLU A 169 16.15 1.57 -14.22
C GLU A 169 15.84 0.07 -14.11
N ARG A 170 16.31 -0.55 -13.03
CA ARG A 170 16.00 -1.94 -12.70
C ARG A 170 14.51 -2.19 -12.58
N VAL A 171 13.80 -1.29 -11.90
CA VAL A 171 12.35 -1.38 -11.72
C VAL A 171 11.65 -1.28 -13.08
N GLN A 172 12.05 -0.33 -13.93
CA GLN A 172 11.48 -0.16 -15.26
C GLN A 172 11.68 -1.41 -16.13
N VAL A 173 12.90 -1.93 -16.21
CA VAL A 173 13.21 -3.13 -17.00
C VAL A 173 12.41 -4.32 -16.49
N LEU A 174 12.37 -4.56 -15.17
CA LEU A 174 11.59 -5.67 -14.61
C LEU A 174 10.09 -5.51 -14.88
N PHE A 175 9.53 -4.31 -14.76
CA PHE A 175 8.11 -4.07 -15.03
C PHE A 175 7.80 -4.25 -16.52
N SER A 176 8.70 -3.84 -17.42
CA SER A 176 8.58 -4.12 -18.85
C SER A 176 8.59 -5.61 -19.17
N LEU A 177 9.41 -6.41 -18.47
CA LEU A 177 9.39 -7.87 -18.59
C LEU A 177 8.08 -8.47 -18.08
N LEU A 178 7.60 -8.01 -16.91
CA LEU A 178 6.37 -8.50 -16.29
C LEU A 178 5.09 -8.14 -17.07
N ALA A 179 5.15 -7.14 -17.96
CA ALA A 179 4.08 -6.86 -18.91
C ALA A 179 3.87 -8.02 -19.91
N GLY A 180 4.92 -8.80 -20.18
CA GLY A 180 4.84 -10.01 -21.00
C GLY A 180 4.19 -11.19 -20.24
N PRO A 181 3.11 -11.81 -20.75
CA PRO A 181 2.41 -12.88 -20.03
C PRO A 181 3.28 -14.12 -19.83
N ASP A 182 4.16 -14.46 -20.76
CA ASP A 182 5.01 -15.66 -20.69
C ASP A 182 6.10 -15.51 -19.62
N PHE A 183 6.79 -14.36 -19.63
CA PHE A 183 7.75 -14.03 -18.58
C PHE A 183 7.08 -14.04 -17.20
N ARG A 184 5.92 -13.39 -17.08
CA ARG A 184 5.18 -13.34 -15.81
C ARG A 184 4.80 -14.72 -15.29
N ARG A 185 4.31 -15.63 -16.17
CA ARG A 185 4.00 -17.01 -15.78
C ARG A 185 5.26 -17.77 -15.33
N ALA A 186 6.36 -17.64 -16.06
CA ALA A 186 7.63 -18.26 -15.69
C ALA A 186 8.18 -17.71 -14.36
N PHE A 187 8.08 -16.39 -14.14
CA PHE A 187 8.47 -15.72 -12.91
C PHE A 187 7.68 -16.23 -11.71
N ASP A 188 6.35 -16.30 -11.85
CA ASP A 188 5.46 -16.74 -10.79
C ASP A 188 5.67 -18.23 -10.44
N ALA A 189 5.93 -19.07 -11.43
CA ALA A 189 6.26 -20.49 -11.23
C ALA A 189 7.62 -20.69 -10.53
N ALA A 190 8.60 -19.83 -10.79
CA ALA A 190 9.95 -19.94 -10.25
C ALA A 190 10.15 -19.21 -8.90
N LEU A 191 9.20 -18.38 -8.47
CA LEU A 191 9.33 -17.47 -7.34
C LEU A 191 9.85 -18.13 -6.05
N ALA A 192 9.31 -19.29 -5.69
CA ALA A 192 9.68 -20.02 -4.46
C ALA A 192 11.08 -20.63 -4.50
N THR A 193 11.71 -20.67 -5.67
CA THR A 193 13.03 -21.30 -5.92
C THR A 193 14.13 -20.30 -6.21
N PHE A 194 13.82 -19.00 -6.19
CA PHE A 194 14.82 -17.98 -6.46
C PHE A 194 15.91 -17.95 -5.38
N PRO A 195 17.17 -17.74 -5.77
CA PRO A 195 18.24 -17.46 -4.82
C PRO A 195 17.90 -16.23 -3.95
N PRO A 196 18.38 -16.16 -2.70
CA PRO A 196 18.05 -15.06 -1.77
C PRO A 196 18.28 -13.66 -2.37
N ALA A 197 19.43 -13.44 -3.02
CA ALA A 197 19.75 -12.15 -3.63
C ALA A 197 18.74 -11.70 -4.70
N VAL A 198 18.21 -12.63 -5.50
CA VAL A 198 17.19 -12.35 -6.51
C VAL A 198 15.83 -12.17 -5.85
N ALA A 199 15.50 -13.02 -4.88
CA ALA A 199 14.22 -13.00 -4.19
C ALA A 199 14.01 -11.69 -3.41
N GLU A 200 15.04 -11.18 -2.72
CA GLU A 200 15.02 -9.93 -1.96
C GLU A 200 14.68 -8.72 -2.83
N VAL A 201 15.17 -8.68 -4.08
CA VAL A 201 14.92 -7.56 -4.99
C VAL A 201 13.61 -7.73 -5.75
N CYS A 202 13.41 -8.90 -6.37
CA CYS A 202 12.34 -9.11 -7.35
C CYS A 202 10.99 -9.47 -6.72
N THR A 203 10.96 -10.14 -5.56
CA THR A 203 9.68 -10.53 -4.92
C THR A 203 8.85 -9.31 -4.49
N PRO A 204 9.43 -8.30 -3.80
CA PRO A 204 8.69 -7.08 -3.46
C PRO A 204 8.15 -6.33 -4.68
N LEU A 205 8.96 -6.24 -5.74
CA LEU A 205 8.57 -5.60 -7.00
C LEU A 205 7.41 -6.34 -7.69
N ARG A 206 7.43 -7.68 -7.70
CA ARG A 206 6.32 -8.48 -8.23
C ARG A 206 5.03 -8.25 -7.47
N ALA A 207 5.07 -8.15 -6.13
CA ALA A 207 3.87 -7.89 -5.34
C ALA A 207 3.26 -6.52 -5.64
N VAL A 208 4.09 -5.49 -5.77
CA VAL A 208 3.63 -4.15 -6.17
C VAL A 208 3.06 -4.17 -7.58
N HIS A 209 3.72 -4.85 -8.52
CA HIS A 209 3.20 -5.02 -9.89
C HIS A 209 1.81 -5.69 -9.89
N ARG A 210 1.64 -6.82 -9.19
CA ARG A 210 0.33 -7.49 -9.05
C ARG A 210 -0.73 -6.57 -8.47
N ARG A 211 -0.36 -5.75 -7.49
CA ARG A 211 -1.30 -4.87 -6.80
C ARG A 211 -1.72 -3.67 -7.64
N LEU A 212 -0.84 -3.16 -8.50
CA LEU A 212 -1.05 -1.94 -9.28
C LEU A 212 -1.56 -2.20 -10.70
N LEU A 213 -1.18 -3.32 -11.31
CA LEU A 213 -1.34 -3.56 -12.75
C LEU A 213 -2.15 -4.82 -13.10
N GLU A 214 -2.54 -5.64 -12.13
CA GLU A 214 -3.34 -6.85 -12.36
C GLU A 214 -4.70 -6.79 -11.67
N ASP A 215 -5.73 -7.20 -12.41
CA ASP A 215 -7.10 -7.31 -11.92
C ASP A 215 -7.19 -8.40 -10.83
N GLY A 216 -7.69 -8.04 -9.66
CA GLY A 216 -7.84 -8.95 -8.51
C GLY A 216 -6.94 -8.63 -7.32
N GLY A 217 -5.86 -7.86 -7.50
CA GLY A 217 -4.99 -7.35 -6.43
C GLY A 217 -4.28 -8.43 -5.61
N GLY A 218 -2.95 -8.49 -5.66
CA GLY A 218 -2.18 -9.51 -4.93
C GLY A 218 -2.36 -9.49 -3.40
N THR A 219 -2.31 -10.67 -2.77
CA THR A 219 -2.36 -10.92 -1.31
C THR A 219 -0.99 -10.74 -0.62
N GLY A 220 -0.11 -9.90 -1.16
CA GLY A 220 1.22 -9.68 -0.60
C GLY A 220 1.15 -9.10 0.82
N SER A 221 2.11 -9.48 1.67
CA SER A 221 2.17 -8.93 3.02
C SER A 221 2.37 -7.39 2.98
N PRO A 222 1.84 -6.65 3.97
CA PRO A 222 2.09 -5.22 4.16
C PRO A 222 3.56 -4.81 3.99
N GLU A 223 4.47 -5.55 4.63
CA GLU A 223 5.89 -5.26 4.67
C GLU A 223 6.54 -5.43 3.29
N LEU A 224 6.14 -6.47 2.58
CA LEU A 224 6.64 -6.80 1.25
C LEU A 224 6.19 -5.76 0.22
N LEU A 225 4.94 -5.29 0.33
CA LEU A 225 4.44 -4.17 -0.49
C LEU A 225 5.19 -2.87 -0.18
N ALA A 226 5.47 -2.57 1.09
CA ALA A 226 6.23 -1.38 1.47
C ALA A 226 7.68 -1.42 0.93
N GLN A 227 8.33 -2.58 0.98
CA GLN A 227 9.67 -2.78 0.39
C GLN A 227 9.67 -2.57 -1.13
N GLY A 228 8.68 -3.13 -1.83
CA GLY A 228 8.55 -2.94 -3.28
C GLY A 228 8.27 -1.48 -3.63
N LEU A 229 7.38 -0.83 -2.87
CA LEU A 229 7.02 0.58 -3.07
C LEU A 229 8.22 1.50 -2.82
N LYS A 230 9.06 1.19 -1.84
CA LYS A 230 10.33 1.89 -1.60
C LYS A 230 11.23 1.87 -2.83
N GLN A 231 11.36 0.72 -3.49
CA GLN A 231 12.15 0.60 -4.72
C GLN A 231 11.53 1.41 -5.86
N VAL A 232 10.20 1.35 -6.06
CA VAL A 232 9.53 2.13 -7.12
C VAL A 232 9.67 3.64 -6.89
N LEU A 233 9.48 4.11 -5.64
CA LEU A 233 9.55 5.53 -5.28
C LEU A 233 10.97 6.10 -5.19
N SER A 234 12.00 5.25 -5.35
CA SER A 234 13.39 5.69 -5.53
C SER A 234 13.62 6.39 -6.88
N ALA A 235 12.68 6.26 -7.82
CA ALA A 235 12.77 6.91 -9.11
C ALA A 235 12.79 8.45 -9.01
N PRO A 236 13.50 9.13 -9.93
CA PRO A 236 13.47 10.58 -10.02
C PRO A 236 12.05 11.12 -10.22
N ASP A 237 11.77 12.30 -9.70
CA ASP A 237 10.44 12.92 -9.80
C ASP A 237 9.86 12.97 -11.22
N PRO A 238 10.63 13.33 -12.27
CA PRO A 238 10.09 13.37 -13.63
C PRO A 238 9.58 12.01 -14.11
N VAL A 239 10.25 10.92 -13.72
CA VAL A 239 9.86 9.54 -14.05
C VAL A 239 8.57 9.17 -13.32
N LEU A 240 8.48 9.46 -12.02
CA LEU A 240 7.27 9.19 -11.25
C LEU A 240 6.06 9.95 -11.80
N ARG A 241 6.27 11.19 -12.28
CA ARG A 241 5.22 12.04 -12.87
C ARG A 241 4.83 11.62 -14.28
N SER A 242 5.72 10.97 -15.04
CA SER A 242 5.41 10.51 -16.41
C SER A 242 4.52 9.27 -16.46
N TYR A 243 4.36 8.55 -15.35
CA TYR A 243 3.45 7.41 -15.29
C TYR A 243 1.99 7.83 -15.52
N ALA A 244 1.21 6.91 -16.10
CA ALA A 244 -0.23 7.11 -16.28
C ALA A 244 -0.92 7.39 -14.92
N GLU A 245 -1.95 8.23 -14.94
CA GLU A 245 -2.66 8.64 -13.72
C GLU A 245 -3.13 7.45 -12.85
N PRO A 246 -3.72 6.37 -13.40
CA PRO A 246 -4.16 5.24 -12.57
C PRO A 246 -3.03 4.62 -11.76
N LEU A 247 -1.82 4.55 -12.34
CA LEU A 247 -0.65 3.99 -11.68
C LEU A 247 -0.17 4.92 -10.55
N ARG A 248 -0.11 6.23 -10.80
CA ARG A 248 0.25 7.24 -9.78
C ARG A 248 -0.75 7.25 -8.62
N ALA A 249 -2.04 7.17 -8.92
CA ALA A 249 -3.10 7.04 -7.93
C ALA A 249 -2.98 5.73 -7.12
N GLY A 250 -2.71 4.60 -7.78
CA GLY A 250 -2.47 3.32 -7.11
C GLY A 250 -1.26 3.36 -6.18
N MET A 251 -0.15 3.97 -6.61
CA MET A 251 1.04 4.17 -5.78
C MET A 251 0.73 5.03 -4.55
N LEU A 252 -0.04 6.12 -4.69
CA LEU A 252 -0.49 6.94 -3.55
C LEU A 252 -1.40 6.18 -2.60
N GLU A 253 -2.33 5.38 -3.11
CA GLU A 253 -3.22 4.56 -2.29
C GLU A 253 -2.42 3.56 -1.43
N LEU A 254 -1.37 2.95 -1.99
CA LEU A 254 -0.47 2.10 -1.24
C LEU A 254 0.35 2.88 -0.23
N ALA A 255 0.92 4.02 -0.63
CA ALA A 255 1.77 4.83 0.24
C ALA A 255 1.03 5.40 1.46
N LEU A 256 -0.26 5.70 1.33
CA LEU A 256 -1.10 6.28 2.39
C LEU A 256 -1.74 5.21 3.30
N ARG A 257 -1.27 3.97 3.28
CA ARG A 257 -1.69 2.95 4.26
C ARG A 257 -1.00 3.18 5.61
N THR A 258 -1.59 2.70 6.70
CA THR A 258 -1.08 2.92 8.06
C THR A 258 0.17 2.10 8.40
N ASP A 259 0.39 1.00 7.67
CA ASP A 259 1.52 0.08 7.74
C ASP A 259 2.77 0.55 6.97
N VAL A 260 2.68 1.65 6.23
CA VAL A 260 3.79 2.17 5.42
C VAL A 260 4.64 3.17 6.23
N PRO A 261 5.98 3.09 6.19
CA PRO A 261 6.85 4.06 6.83
C PRO A 261 6.55 5.50 6.42
N VAL A 262 6.57 6.40 7.41
CA VAL A 262 6.19 7.81 7.26
C VAL A 262 7.01 8.52 6.18
N GLU A 263 8.30 8.25 6.10
CA GLU A 263 9.22 8.87 5.13
C GLU A 263 8.85 8.48 3.70
N LEU A 264 8.39 7.24 3.51
CA LEU A 264 7.96 6.73 2.22
C LEU A 264 6.62 7.34 1.80
N ALA A 265 5.68 7.47 2.75
CA ALA A 265 4.42 8.17 2.54
C ALA A 265 4.64 9.64 2.17
N ASP A 266 5.50 10.35 2.91
CA ASP A 266 5.84 11.76 2.66
C ASP A 266 6.50 11.93 1.27
N ARG A 267 7.41 11.02 0.86
CA ARG A 267 7.99 10.99 -0.49
C ARG A 267 6.92 10.83 -1.57
N ALA A 268 6.03 9.84 -1.40
CA ALA A 268 4.96 9.56 -2.37
C ALA A 268 4.02 10.76 -2.52
N VAL A 269 3.56 11.32 -1.40
CA VAL A 269 2.69 12.49 -1.37
C VAL A 269 3.38 13.66 -2.06
N GLY A 270 4.62 13.98 -1.70
CA GLY A 270 5.34 15.14 -2.23
C GLY A 270 5.50 15.14 -3.75
N VAL A 271 5.59 13.97 -4.39
CA VAL A 271 5.76 13.86 -5.84
C VAL A 271 4.45 13.59 -6.57
N LEU A 272 3.69 12.61 -6.09
CA LEU A 272 2.57 12.04 -6.82
C LEU A 272 1.30 12.88 -6.62
N LEU A 273 1.01 13.37 -5.41
CA LEU A 273 -0.22 14.13 -5.16
C LEU A 273 -0.30 15.42 -6.01
N PRO A 274 0.76 16.26 -6.10
CA PRO A 274 0.75 17.44 -6.96
C PRO A 274 0.62 17.14 -8.45
N SER A 275 0.96 15.92 -8.86
CA SER A 275 0.94 15.50 -10.26
C SER A 275 -0.46 15.10 -10.75
N LEU A 276 -1.39 14.77 -9.85
CA LEU A 276 -2.76 14.40 -10.22
C LEU A 276 -3.57 15.62 -10.71
N PRO A 277 -4.60 15.43 -11.57
CA PRO A 277 -5.52 16.50 -11.96
C PRO A 277 -6.21 17.10 -10.73
N ARG A 278 -6.09 18.42 -10.55
CA ARG A 278 -6.50 19.13 -9.34
C ARG A 278 -8.02 19.17 -9.15
N ASP A 279 -8.78 19.16 -10.24
CA ASP A 279 -10.24 19.05 -10.30
C ASP A 279 -10.73 17.59 -10.20
N GLY A 280 -9.83 16.61 -10.28
CA GLY A 280 -10.14 15.19 -10.25
C GLY A 280 -10.56 14.68 -8.86
N ARG A 281 -11.47 13.70 -8.84
CA ARG A 281 -11.90 13.02 -7.59
C ARG A 281 -10.74 12.35 -6.84
N SER A 282 -9.78 11.79 -7.57
CA SER A 282 -8.60 11.13 -7.00
C SER A 282 -7.76 12.10 -6.18
N TYR A 283 -7.50 13.30 -6.72
CA TYR A 283 -6.76 14.35 -6.01
C TYR A 283 -7.44 14.73 -4.70
N GLY A 284 -8.74 15.02 -4.72
CA GLY A 284 -9.50 15.38 -3.52
C GLY A 284 -9.50 14.29 -2.45
N ARG A 285 -9.71 13.03 -2.86
CA ARG A 285 -9.64 11.86 -1.95
C ARG A 285 -8.27 11.74 -1.28
N PHE A 286 -7.18 11.80 -2.05
CA PHE A 286 -5.83 11.62 -1.51
C PHE A 286 -5.36 12.82 -0.70
N ALA A 287 -5.73 14.05 -1.09
CA ALA A 287 -5.42 15.24 -0.32
C ALA A 287 -6.08 15.22 1.07
N ILE A 288 -7.36 14.81 1.17
CA ILE A 288 -8.02 14.63 2.47
C ILE A 288 -7.35 13.54 3.31
N ARG A 289 -7.02 12.39 2.72
CA ARG A 289 -6.34 11.29 3.43
C ARG A 289 -4.96 11.71 3.95
N CYS A 290 -4.18 12.38 3.11
CA CYS A 290 -2.88 12.94 3.46
C CYS A 290 -3.00 13.97 4.60
N ALA A 291 -3.92 14.92 4.49
CA ALA A 291 -4.17 15.91 5.53
C ALA A 291 -4.55 15.25 6.87
N GLY A 292 -5.36 14.20 6.84
CA GLY A 292 -5.71 13.43 8.05
C GLY A 292 -4.49 12.78 8.72
N GLN A 293 -3.62 12.14 7.94
CA GLN A 293 -2.38 11.57 8.47
C GLN A 293 -1.42 12.63 9.03
N LEU A 294 -1.32 13.78 8.38
CA LEU A 294 -0.51 14.90 8.86
C LEU A 294 -1.07 15.47 10.17
N LEU A 295 -2.39 15.61 10.29
CA LEU A 295 -3.04 16.06 11.53
C LEU A 295 -2.84 15.07 12.69
N ALA A 296 -2.98 13.76 12.43
CA ALA A 296 -2.73 12.71 13.42
C ALA A 296 -1.27 12.69 13.91
N ARG A 297 -0.33 13.12 13.07
CA ARG A 297 1.10 13.27 13.38
C ARG A 297 1.46 14.66 13.94
N HIS A 298 0.46 15.51 14.18
CA HIS A 298 0.62 16.90 14.68
C HIS A 298 1.43 17.82 13.75
N VAL A 299 1.45 17.52 12.44
CA VAL A 299 2.13 18.34 11.42
C VAL A 299 1.15 19.34 10.81
N ASP A 300 0.60 20.21 11.66
CA ASP A 300 -0.55 21.08 11.36
C ASP A 300 -0.31 22.03 10.17
N ASP A 301 0.89 22.59 10.03
CA ASP A 301 1.20 23.54 8.97
C ASP A 301 1.20 22.89 7.58
N ARG A 302 1.73 21.66 7.47
CA ARG A 302 1.67 20.89 6.21
C ARG A 302 0.23 20.45 5.92
N ALA A 303 -0.52 20.03 6.94
CA ALA A 303 -1.94 19.71 6.78
C ALA A 303 -2.73 20.92 6.27
N ARG A 304 -2.49 22.11 6.85
CA ARG A 304 -3.10 23.37 6.41
C ARG A 304 -2.79 23.64 4.94
N ALA A 305 -1.52 23.54 4.53
CA ALA A 305 -1.13 23.77 3.14
C ALA A 305 -1.87 22.83 2.15
N VAL A 306 -1.94 21.54 2.45
CA VAL A 306 -2.65 20.55 1.62
C VAL A 306 -4.15 20.87 1.53
N LEU A 307 -4.78 21.22 2.66
CA LEU A 307 -6.20 21.55 2.70
C LEU A 307 -6.52 22.87 1.98
N GLU A 308 -5.64 23.87 2.07
CA GLU A 308 -5.78 25.11 1.33
C GLU A 308 -5.65 24.91 -0.17
N GLU A 309 -4.67 24.12 -0.61
CA GLU A 309 -4.54 23.74 -2.02
C GLU A 309 -5.80 23.02 -2.51
N LEU A 310 -6.32 22.06 -1.73
CA LEU A 310 -7.56 21.37 -2.05
C LEU A 310 -8.75 22.32 -2.16
N ARG A 311 -8.92 23.24 -1.20
CA ARG A 311 -9.99 24.23 -1.23
C ARG A 311 -9.91 25.14 -2.47
N ARG A 312 -8.69 25.54 -2.87
CA ARG A 312 -8.47 26.35 -4.08
C ARG A 312 -8.78 25.56 -5.35
N ALA A 313 -8.38 24.29 -5.39
CA ALA A 313 -8.60 23.40 -6.53
C ALA A 313 -10.07 22.95 -6.68
N GLN A 314 -10.76 22.71 -5.56
CA GLN A 314 -12.13 22.19 -5.52
C GLN A 314 -12.96 22.98 -4.49
N PRO A 315 -13.48 24.17 -4.86
CA PRO A 315 -14.38 24.95 -4.02
C PRO A 315 -15.63 24.13 -3.63
N GLY A 316 -16.06 24.21 -2.36
CA GLY A 316 -17.20 23.41 -1.86
C GLY A 316 -16.83 22.01 -1.38
N ALA A 317 -15.55 21.65 -1.36
CA ALA A 317 -15.05 20.43 -0.71
C ALA A 317 -15.26 20.52 0.83
N ARG A 318 -16.46 20.17 1.29
CA ARG A 318 -16.89 20.30 2.70
C ARG A 318 -15.88 19.77 3.73
N PRO A 319 -15.22 18.61 3.54
CA PRO A 319 -14.22 18.15 4.50
C PRO A 319 -13.03 19.11 4.62
N ALA A 320 -12.55 19.68 3.51
CA ALA A 320 -11.41 20.60 3.51
C ALA A 320 -11.76 21.91 4.23
N GLU A 321 -12.92 22.49 3.91
CA GLU A 321 -13.41 23.71 4.55
C GLU A 321 -13.60 23.53 6.06
N ARG A 322 -14.23 22.42 6.47
CA ARG A 322 -14.45 22.10 7.89
C ARG A 322 -13.14 21.92 8.66
N TRP A 323 -12.17 21.20 8.09
CA TRP A 323 -10.90 20.96 8.77
C TRP A 323 -10.03 22.22 8.82
N LEU A 324 -10.07 23.06 7.79
CA LEU A 324 -9.44 24.38 7.82
C LEU A 324 -10.08 25.30 8.88
N ALA A 325 -11.41 25.31 8.99
CA ALA A 325 -12.09 26.05 10.04
C ALA A 325 -11.65 25.58 11.44
N ALA A 326 -11.57 24.26 11.65
CA ALA A 326 -11.06 23.69 12.90
C ALA A 326 -9.60 24.08 13.19
N LEU A 327 -8.74 24.11 12.16
CA LEU A 327 -7.35 24.55 12.30
C LEU A 327 -7.22 26.05 12.65
N HIS A 328 -8.20 26.88 12.32
CA HIS A 328 -8.21 28.31 12.68
C HIS A 328 -8.99 28.62 13.95
N ALA A 329 -9.78 27.68 14.45
CA ALA A 329 -10.57 27.86 15.66
C ALA A 329 -9.71 27.86 16.92
N ARG A 330 -10.26 28.43 18.00
CA ARG A 330 -9.71 28.31 19.36
C ARG A 330 -9.69 26.83 19.77
N ARG A 331 -8.65 26.42 20.51
CA ARG A 331 -8.41 25.00 20.82
C ARG A 331 -8.23 24.73 22.31
N PHE A 332 -8.64 23.52 22.71
CA PHE A 332 -8.26 22.85 23.95
C PHE A 332 -7.44 21.62 23.57
N GLY A 333 -6.11 21.73 23.68
CA GLY A 333 -5.17 20.73 23.14
C GLY A 333 -5.40 20.46 21.65
N ARG A 334 -5.73 19.22 21.28
CA ARG A 334 -6.03 18.82 19.89
C ARG A 334 -7.52 18.91 19.54
N ILE A 335 -8.34 19.52 20.40
CA ILE A 335 -9.76 19.77 20.15
C ILE A 335 -9.99 21.21 19.73
N ALA A 336 -10.45 21.41 18.50
CA ALA A 336 -10.88 22.70 17.99
C ALA A 336 -12.35 22.96 18.37
N LEU A 337 -12.68 24.15 18.88
CA LEU A 337 -14.06 24.48 19.22
C LEU A 337 -14.90 24.70 17.95
N ALA A 338 -16.09 24.10 17.93
CA ALA A 338 -17.04 24.22 16.84
C ALA A 338 -18.17 25.17 17.25
N GLY A 339 -17.90 26.48 17.20
CA GLY A 339 -18.86 27.53 17.56
C GLY A 339 -18.67 28.07 18.99
N GLU A 340 -19.65 28.84 19.44
CA GLU A 340 -19.66 29.38 20.80
C GLU A 340 -20.09 28.31 21.82
N PRO A 341 -19.57 28.37 23.07
CA PRO A 341 -20.08 27.55 24.15
C PRO A 341 -21.60 27.74 24.30
N PRO A 342 -22.36 26.67 24.56
CA PRO A 342 -23.80 26.81 24.67
C PRO A 342 -24.15 27.68 25.88
N ALA A 343 -25.19 28.51 25.77
CA ALA A 343 -25.67 29.34 26.87
C ALA A 343 -26.20 28.52 28.06
N ARG A 344 -26.59 27.26 27.79
CA ARG A 344 -27.08 26.26 28.75
C ARG A 344 -26.54 24.89 28.33
N GLY A 345 -26.10 24.06 29.27
CA GLY A 345 -25.52 22.76 28.97
C GLY A 345 -24.08 22.59 29.44
N ARG A 346 -23.67 21.33 29.67
CA ARG A 346 -22.32 20.96 30.12
C ARG A 346 -21.33 20.70 28.98
N LEU A 347 -21.82 20.38 27.78
CA LEU A 347 -21.04 19.89 26.65
C LEU A 347 -20.94 20.93 25.54
N ILE A 348 -19.71 21.24 25.15
CA ILE A 348 -19.35 22.17 24.07
C ILE A 348 -19.03 21.34 22.82
N ALA A 349 -19.58 21.72 21.67
CA ALA A 349 -19.26 21.07 20.41
C ALA A 349 -17.80 21.35 20.01
N GLY A 350 -17.08 20.31 19.61
CA GLY A 350 -15.70 20.41 19.17
C GLY A 350 -15.40 19.51 17.97
N PHE A 351 -14.18 19.64 17.46
CA PHE A 351 -13.63 18.83 16.40
C PHE A 351 -12.24 18.35 16.80
N TRP A 352 -12.09 17.03 16.93
CA TRP A 352 -10.81 16.41 17.27
C TRP A 352 -9.92 16.35 16.04
N LEU A 353 -8.78 17.05 16.08
CA LEU A 353 -7.88 17.17 14.96
C LEU A 353 -7.21 15.85 14.62
N ASP A 354 -6.84 15.01 15.60
CA ASP A 354 -6.04 13.81 15.33
C ASP A 354 -6.89 12.65 14.76
N GLY A 355 -8.17 12.55 15.16
CA GLY A 355 -9.11 11.58 14.59
C GLY A 355 -10.04 12.15 13.52
N GLN A 356 -9.94 13.44 13.23
CA GLN A 356 -10.75 14.21 12.26
C GLN A 356 -12.27 14.00 12.41
N ARG A 357 -12.76 13.98 13.66
CA ARG A 357 -14.16 13.70 14.00
C ARG A 357 -14.76 14.75 14.93
N PRO A 358 -16.10 14.96 14.88
CA PRO A 358 -16.79 15.76 15.87
C PRO A 358 -16.67 15.12 17.26
N VAL A 359 -16.57 15.94 18.29
CA VAL A 359 -16.49 15.54 19.69
C VAL A 359 -17.31 16.46 20.57
N TRP A 360 -17.56 16.01 21.80
CA TRP A 360 -18.14 16.81 22.87
C TRP A 360 -17.07 17.08 23.92
N LEU A 361 -16.90 18.35 24.27
CA LEU A 361 -15.91 18.84 25.21
C LEU A 361 -16.61 19.31 26.48
N ARG A 362 -16.17 18.86 27.65
CA ARG A 362 -16.53 19.46 28.94
C ARG A 362 -15.33 20.19 29.51
N THR A 363 -15.58 21.34 30.11
CA THR A 363 -14.54 22.12 30.81
C THR A 363 -14.91 22.27 32.28
N ALA A 364 -13.91 22.42 33.13
CA ALA A 364 -14.07 22.67 34.56
C ALA A 364 -13.13 23.78 35.02
N SER A 365 -13.48 24.39 36.15
CA SER A 365 -12.72 25.49 36.76
C SER A 365 -11.29 25.10 37.11
N ALA A 366 -10.44 26.11 37.26
CA ALA A 366 -9.07 25.94 37.72
C ALA A 366 -9.05 25.17 39.07
N GLY A 367 -8.20 24.15 39.16
CA GLY A 367 -8.08 23.27 40.33
C GLY A 367 -8.88 21.96 40.25
N ALA A 368 -9.75 21.77 39.25
CA ALA A 368 -10.50 20.52 39.06
C ALA A 368 -9.74 19.44 38.26
N GLY A 369 -8.45 19.66 37.95
CA GLY A 369 -7.69 18.86 36.99
C GLY A 369 -7.54 17.38 37.38
N GLU A 370 -7.18 17.08 38.62
CA GLU A 370 -7.04 15.70 39.09
C GLU A 370 -8.37 14.94 39.04
N ARG A 371 -9.47 15.61 39.42
CA ARG A 371 -10.81 15.04 39.36
C ARG A 371 -11.22 14.72 37.92
N LEU A 372 -11.01 15.64 36.98
CA LEU A 372 -11.33 15.41 35.56
C LEU A 372 -10.44 14.32 34.95
N ALA A 373 -9.17 14.25 35.33
CA ALA A 373 -8.29 13.19 34.89
C ALA A 373 -8.77 11.83 35.40
N ALA A 374 -9.12 11.72 36.69
CA ALA A 374 -9.65 10.49 37.27
C ALA A 374 -10.96 10.04 36.59
N GLU A 375 -11.85 10.98 36.30
CA GLU A 375 -13.07 10.72 35.53
C GLU A 375 -12.77 10.23 34.11
N ALA A 376 -11.84 10.87 33.41
CA ALA A 376 -11.46 10.48 32.05
C ALA A 376 -10.87 9.05 32.03
N HIS A 377 -10.08 8.67 33.04
CA HIS A 377 -9.57 7.31 33.20
C HIS A 377 -10.70 6.32 33.47
N LEU A 378 -11.59 6.63 34.42
CA LEU A 378 -12.75 5.80 34.73
C LEU A 378 -13.62 5.55 33.48
N GLN A 379 -13.89 6.60 32.70
CA GLN A 379 -14.69 6.51 31.49
C GLN A 379 -13.98 5.69 30.39
N ALA A 380 -12.66 5.82 30.27
CA ALA A 380 -11.87 5.01 29.34
C ALA A 380 -11.86 3.52 29.72
N GLU A 381 -11.82 3.20 31.02
CA GLU A 381 -11.82 1.83 31.54
C GLU A 381 -13.17 1.11 31.33
N LEU A 382 -14.29 1.82 31.40
CA LEU A 382 -15.62 1.22 31.23
C LEU A 382 -15.77 0.51 29.87
N ALA A 383 -15.33 1.15 28.78
CA ALA A 383 -15.40 0.62 27.41
C ALA A 383 -16.77 -0.04 27.05
N LEU A 384 -17.88 0.47 27.60
CA LEU A 384 -19.22 -0.12 27.47
C LEU A 384 -19.97 0.41 26.25
N PRO A 385 -20.81 -0.41 25.60
CA PRO A 385 -21.79 0.08 24.63
C PRO A 385 -22.69 1.16 25.25
N GLY A 386 -22.77 2.32 24.60
CA GLY A 386 -23.58 3.45 25.08
C GLY A 386 -22.89 4.36 26.10
N VAL A 387 -21.59 4.17 26.37
CA VAL A 387 -20.73 5.18 27.03
C VAL A 387 -19.81 5.79 25.96
N ALA A 388 -19.69 7.12 25.95
CA ALA A 388 -18.87 7.85 24.99
C ALA A 388 -17.39 7.56 25.22
N THR A 389 -16.62 7.41 24.15
CA THR A 389 -15.18 7.13 24.23
C THR A 389 -14.42 8.42 24.49
N VAL A 390 -13.62 8.46 25.56
CA VAL A 390 -12.67 9.56 25.80
C VAL A 390 -11.60 9.54 24.73
N VAL A 391 -11.34 10.70 24.11
CA VAL A 391 -10.26 10.87 23.13
C VAL A 391 -9.12 11.72 23.64
N GLU A 392 -9.40 12.63 24.57
CA GLU A 392 -8.42 13.57 25.09
C GLU A 392 -8.90 14.15 26.42
N HIS A 393 -7.96 14.42 27.34
CA HIS A 393 -8.21 15.24 28.52
C HIS A 393 -6.93 16.02 28.86
N GLY A 394 -7.06 17.14 29.57
CA GLY A 394 -5.89 17.95 29.91
C GLY A 394 -6.25 19.29 30.52
N VAL A 395 -5.28 20.21 30.47
CA VAL A 395 -5.45 21.61 30.88
C VAL A 395 -5.05 22.51 29.73
N ALA A 396 -5.94 23.39 29.31
CA ALA A 396 -5.66 24.39 28.29
C ALA A 396 -6.41 25.69 28.62
N LEU A 397 -5.79 26.83 28.32
CA LEU A 397 -6.40 28.15 28.56
C LEU A 397 -6.81 28.37 30.03
N GLY A 398 -6.09 27.74 30.97
CA GLY A 398 -6.38 27.82 32.41
C GLY A 398 -7.54 26.95 32.90
N LEU A 399 -8.15 26.13 32.04
CA LEU A 399 -9.27 25.25 32.38
C LEU A 399 -8.90 23.80 32.14
N SER A 400 -9.35 22.92 33.04
CA SER A 400 -9.29 21.48 32.84
C SER A 400 -10.40 21.05 31.88
N TYR A 401 -10.13 20.09 31.01
CA TYR A 401 -11.10 19.59 30.04
C TYR A 401 -11.03 18.09 29.82
N VAL A 402 -12.15 17.52 29.38
CA VAL A 402 -12.26 16.16 28.84
C VAL A 402 -13.06 16.22 27.54
N ALA A 403 -12.65 15.46 26.54
CA ALA A 403 -13.31 15.36 25.25
C ALA A 403 -13.67 13.92 24.92
N VAL A 404 -14.89 13.72 24.42
CA VAL A 404 -15.46 12.41 24.15
C VAL A 404 -16.07 12.35 22.75
N ILE A 405 -16.00 11.17 22.12
CA ILE A 405 -16.75 10.86 20.90
C ILE A 405 -18.08 10.23 21.28
N GLY A 406 -19.17 10.82 20.81
CA GLY A 406 -20.49 10.22 20.86
C GLY A 406 -21.41 10.77 19.78
N PRO A 407 -22.33 9.94 19.23
CA PRO A 407 -23.26 10.38 18.20
C PRO A 407 -24.35 11.29 18.78
N GLY A 408 -24.90 12.16 17.94
CA GLY A 408 -26.06 12.98 18.30
C GLY A 408 -25.71 14.29 18.98
N ARG A 409 -26.69 14.87 19.69
CA ARG A 409 -26.58 16.14 20.42
C ARG A 409 -26.91 15.94 21.91
N PRO A 410 -26.42 16.80 22.83
CA PRO A 410 -26.83 16.78 24.22
C PRO A 410 -28.36 16.85 24.34
N LEU A 411 -28.94 15.98 25.17
CA LEU A 411 -30.36 16.01 25.46
C LEU A 411 -30.66 17.26 26.30
N ALA A 412 -31.44 18.19 25.75
CA ALA A 412 -31.74 19.44 26.42
C ALA A 412 -32.80 19.24 27.50
N ARG A 413 -32.59 19.86 28.67
CA ARG A 413 -33.51 19.78 29.82
C ARG A 413 -34.93 20.27 29.52
N GLU A 414 -35.07 21.20 28.58
CA GLU A 414 -36.36 21.81 28.20
C GLU A 414 -36.99 21.13 26.96
N GLU A 415 -36.34 20.12 26.38
CA GLU A 415 -36.83 19.43 25.20
C GLU A 415 -37.96 18.47 25.56
N THR A 416 -39.20 18.87 25.26
CA THR A 416 -40.36 18.00 25.44
C THR A 416 -40.45 17.03 24.27
N LEU A 417 -40.18 15.75 24.54
CA LEU A 417 -40.25 14.69 23.53
C LEU A 417 -41.68 14.14 23.43
N ALA A 418 -42.05 13.68 22.23
CA ALA A 418 -43.25 12.86 22.07
C ALA A 418 -43.15 11.61 22.97
N ALA A 419 -44.27 11.16 23.54
CA ALA A 419 -44.27 10.10 24.54
C ALA A 419 -43.56 8.80 24.11
N SER A 420 -43.69 8.40 22.85
CA SER A 420 -43.00 7.22 22.29
C SER A 420 -41.48 7.41 22.22
N ALA A 421 -41.02 8.60 21.83
CA ALA A 421 -39.61 8.96 21.80
C ALA A 421 -39.02 9.08 23.21
N ALA A 422 -39.76 9.69 24.14
CA ALA A 422 -39.37 9.78 25.55
C ALA A 422 -39.18 8.39 26.17
N LEU A 423 -40.12 7.46 25.94
CA LEU A 423 -39.99 6.07 26.39
C LEU A 423 -38.76 5.37 25.81
N ALA A 424 -38.50 5.53 24.51
CA ALA A 424 -37.35 4.91 23.85
C ALA A 424 -36.02 5.44 24.42
N VAL A 425 -35.94 6.75 24.68
CA VAL A 425 -34.80 7.40 25.33
C VAL A 425 -34.62 6.86 26.75
N LEU A 426 -35.67 6.82 27.57
CA LEU A 426 -35.59 6.30 28.94
C LEU A 426 -35.16 4.83 28.98
N ALA A 427 -35.70 4.00 28.09
CA ALA A 427 -35.30 2.59 28.00
C ALA A 427 -33.84 2.43 27.55
N ALA A 428 -33.32 3.36 26.73
CA ALA A 428 -31.90 3.39 26.37
C ALA A 428 -31.03 3.85 27.53
N VAL A 429 -31.41 4.92 28.25
CA VAL A 429 -30.72 5.41 29.45
C VAL A 429 -30.67 4.32 30.51
N ALA A 430 -31.78 3.64 30.81
CA ALA A 430 -31.84 2.56 31.78
C ALA A 430 -30.84 1.44 31.46
N ARG A 431 -30.78 1.01 30.20
CA ARG A 431 -29.81 0.00 29.74
C ARG A 431 -28.36 0.45 29.89
N VAL A 432 -28.05 1.71 29.57
CA VAL A 432 -26.70 2.27 29.74
C VAL A 432 -26.34 2.32 31.22
N LEU A 433 -27.20 2.89 32.06
CA LEU A 433 -26.96 2.97 33.51
C LEU A 433 -26.90 1.60 34.17
N ARG A 434 -27.63 0.62 33.67
CA ARG A 434 -27.51 -0.78 34.09
C ARG A 434 -26.12 -1.32 33.78
N ALA A 435 -25.63 -1.14 32.57
CA ALA A 435 -24.29 -1.59 32.20
C ALA A 435 -23.21 -0.92 33.06
N VAL A 436 -23.34 0.39 33.31
CA VAL A 436 -22.44 1.16 34.19
C VAL A 436 -22.48 0.63 35.63
N ALA A 437 -23.66 0.31 36.15
CA ALA A 437 -23.79 -0.29 37.49
C ALA A 437 -23.15 -1.69 37.57
N LEU A 438 -23.32 -2.52 36.54
CA LEU A 438 -22.68 -3.84 36.48
C LEU A 438 -21.15 -3.75 36.42
N ALA A 439 -20.62 -2.67 35.88
CA ALA A 439 -19.19 -2.35 35.91
C ALA A 439 -18.73 -1.74 37.26
N GLY A 440 -19.60 -1.68 38.27
CA GLY A 440 -19.26 -1.19 39.60
C GLY A 440 -19.12 0.33 39.69
N VAL A 441 -19.80 1.07 38.82
CA VAL A 441 -19.77 2.54 38.80
C VAL A 441 -21.16 3.10 39.07
N VAL A 442 -21.22 4.11 39.93
CA VAL A 442 -22.46 4.86 40.23
C VAL A 442 -22.30 6.33 39.85
N LEU A 443 -23.30 6.87 39.15
CA LEU A 443 -23.42 8.29 38.84
C LEU A 443 -24.08 9.04 40.00
N PRO A 444 -23.73 10.33 40.21
CA PRO A 444 -24.36 11.15 41.25
C PRO A 444 -25.79 11.59 40.87
N ASP A 445 -26.07 11.70 39.58
CA ASP A 445 -27.35 12.11 39.00
C ASP A 445 -27.51 11.53 37.58
N ALA A 446 -28.72 11.59 37.01
CA ALA A 446 -28.98 11.28 35.61
C ALA A 446 -29.58 12.50 34.89
N GLU A 447 -28.96 13.67 35.06
CA GLU A 447 -29.36 14.86 34.31
C GLU A 447 -29.35 14.60 32.80
N ALA A 448 -30.36 15.11 32.09
CA ALA A 448 -30.50 14.96 30.64
C ALA A 448 -29.22 15.35 29.88
N GLU A 449 -28.56 16.42 30.32
CA GLU A 449 -27.37 16.99 29.68
C GLU A 449 -26.13 16.06 29.71
N ARG A 450 -26.14 15.01 30.53
CA ARG A 450 -25.09 13.98 30.54
C ARG A 450 -25.19 13.03 29.35
N PHE A 451 -26.33 13.01 28.68
CA PHE A 451 -26.64 12.07 27.61
C PHE A 451 -26.68 12.76 26.25
N LEU A 452 -26.12 12.07 25.25
CA LEU A 452 -26.26 12.42 23.85
C LEU A 452 -27.39 11.60 23.24
N GLN A 453 -28.25 12.28 22.48
CA GLN A 453 -29.35 11.68 21.75
C GLN A 453 -29.04 11.66 20.26
N ALA A 454 -28.94 10.46 19.69
CA ALA A 454 -28.84 10.28 18.25
C ALA A 454 -30.19 10.56 17.56
N ALA A 455 -30.14 11.12 16.36
CA ALA A 455 -31.33 11.33 15.54
C ALA A 455 -31.94 9.98 15.08
N PRO A 456 -33.25 9.91 14.79
CA PRO A 456 -33.90 8.71 14.22
C PRO A 456 -33.19 8.20 12.95
N PRO A 457 -33.33 6.90 12.57
CA PRO A 457 -34.41 5.96 12.95
C PRO A 457 -34.13 5.05 14.15
N ALA A 458 -32.90 4.97 14.64
CA ALA A 458 -32.56 4.23 15.87
C ALA A 458 -32.17 5.24 16.95
N PRO A 459 -33.09 5.68 17.83
CA PRO A 459 -32.78 6.59 18.92
C PRO A 459 -31.81 5.90 19.89
N GLY A 460 -30.52 6.09 19.66
CA GLY A 460 -29.45 5.69 20.56
C GLY A 460 -29.20 6.78 21.59
N VAL A 461 -28.98 6.38 22.83
CA VAL A 461 -28.52 7.26 23.89
C VAL A 461 -27.08 6.87 24.24
N THR A 462 -26.22 7.87 24.38
CA THR A 462 -24.84 7.68 24.82
C THR A 462 -24.56 8.54 26.04
N LEU A 463 -24.11 7.95 27.14
CA LEU A 463 -23.63 8.68 28.31
C LEU A 463 -22.28 9.32 27.98
N ALA A 464 -22.20 10.65 28.05
CA ALA A 464 -21.03 11.43 27.66
C ALA A 464 -20.33 12.15 28.81
N ASP A 465 -20.99 12.29 29.96
CA ASP A 465 -20.47 13.00 31.14
C ASP A 465 -20.52 12.13 32.40
N LEU A 466 -19.34 11.79 32.93
CA LEU A 466 -19.17 11.00 34.15
C LEU A 466 -18.80 11.85 35.37
N ASP A 467 -18.96 13.18 35.31
CA ASP A 467 -18.57 14.05 36.42
C ASP A 467 -19.24 13.63 37.74
N GLY A 468 -18.40 13.39 38.76
CA GLY A 468 -18.79 12.90 40.08
C GLY A 468 -19.11 11.42 40.18
N ALA A 469 -18.89 10.63 39.13
CA ALA A 469 -19.01 9.17 39.19
C ALA A 469 -17.99 8.57 40.16
N ARG A 470 -18.37 7.49 40.84
CA ARG A 470 -17.51 6.78 41.78
C ARG A 470 -17.69 5.28 41.68
N HIS A 471 -16.71 4.53 42.16
CA HIS A 471 -16.88 3.09 42.35
C HIS A 471 -17.87 2.80 43.47
N ALA A 472 -18.69 1.78 43.26
CA ALA A 472 -19.64 1.25 44.23
C ALA A 472 -19.91 -0.23 43.95
N GLU A 473 -20.42 -0.94 44.94
CA GLU A 473 -20.91 -2.30 44.72
C GLU A 473 -22.00 -2.32 43.64
N PRO A 474 -21.96 -3.26 42.67
CA PRO A 474 -22.89 -3.25 41.53
C PRO A 474 -24.37 -3.22 41.92
N ALA A 475 -24.73 -3.85 43.03
CA ALA A 475 -26.10 -3.86 43.54
C ALA A 475 -26.56 -2.47 44.03
N ASP A 476 -25.68 -1.75 44.74
CA ASP A 476 -25.96 -0.41 45.27
C ASP A 476 -25.97 0.63 44.15
N ALA A 477 -25.04 0.50 43.19
CA ALA A 477 -25.01 1.30 41.98
C ALA A 477 -26.33 1.13 41.18
N ALA A 478 -26.79 -0.11 41.01
CA ALA A 478 -28.01 -0.38 40.28
C ALA A 478 -29.27 0.16 40.99
N ALA A 479 -29.37 0.02 42.32
CA ALA A 479 -30.47 0.58 43.09
C ALA A 479 -30.52 2.12 42.97
N THR A 480 -29.35 2.77 43.01
CA THR A 480 -29.23 4.22 42.82
C THR A 480 -29.66 4.63 41.41
N HIS A 481 -29.12 3.97 40.38
CA HIS A 481 -29.44 4.28 38.98
C HIS A 481 -30.92 4.12 38.64
N VAL A 482 -31.61 3.14 39.23
CA VAL A 482 -33.07 2.99 39.07
C VAL A 482 -33.81 4.25 39.55
N ALA A 483 -33.44 4.80 40.70
CA ALA A 483 -34.05 6.03 41.21
C ALA A 483 -33.74 7.24 40.29
N LEU A 484 -32.53 7.30 39.73
CA LEU A 484 -32.13 8.35 38.81
C LEU A 484 -32.90 8.31 37.48
N VAL A 485 -33.14 7.13 36.91
CA VAL A 485 -33.98 6.97 35.71
C VAL A 485 -35.41 7.46 35.97
N ALA A 486 -35.97 7.14 37.13
CA ALA A 486 -37.31 7.60 37.51
C ALA A 486 -37.37 9.13 37.64
N ALA A 487 -36.33 9.76 38.20
CA ALA A 487 -36.23 11.21 38.28
C ALA A 487 -36.11 11.86 36.89
N LEU A 488 -35.28 11.30 36.00
CA LEU A 488 -35.16 11.78 34.62
C LEU A 488 -36.48 11.65 33.85
N ALA A 489 -37.22 10.55 34.05
CA ALA A 489 -38.53 10.36 33.44
C ALA A 489 -39.53 11.46 33.75
N GLN A 490 -39.50 11.99 34.98
CA GLN A 490 -40.36 13.12 35.37
C GLN A 490 -39.99 14.43 34.65
N GLN A 491 -38.74 14.55 34.18
CA GLN A 491 -38.25 15.75 33.49
C GLN A 491 -38.61 15.73 32.00
N ILE A 492 -38.51 14.59 31.32
CA ILE A 492 -38.60 14.50 29.85
C ILE A 492 -39.94 14.02 29.32
N VAL A 493 -40.82 13.48 30.17
CA VAL A 493 -42.17 13.06 29.76
C VAL A 493 -43.15 14.23 29.97
N PRO A 494 -43.92 14.64 28.94
CA PRO A 494 -44.92 15.71 29.09
C PRO A 494 -45.99 15.37 30.13
N ALA A 495 -46.42 16.37 30.92
CA ALA A 495 -47.49 16.21 31.89
C ALA A 495 -48.86 16.02 31.20
N GLY A 496 -49.58 14.94 31.53
CA GLY A 496 -50.88 14.59 30.94
C GLY A 496 -51.51 13.33 31.55
N PRO A 497 -52.78 13.01 31.25
CA PRO A 497 -53.50 11.89 31.85
C PRO A 497 -52.90 10.51 31.50
N ARG A 498 -52.31 10.37 30.31
CA ARG A 498 -51.54 9.17 29.89
C ARG A 498 -50.14 9.09 30.52
N THR A 499 -49.68 10.15 31.19
CA THR A 499 -48.36 10.25 31.82
C THR A 499 -48.28 9.43 33.10
N ARG A 500 -49.39 9.23 33.83
CA ARG A 500 -49.44 8.36 35.02
C ARG A 500 -49.32 6.88 34.65
N GLU A 501 -49.95 6.47 33.55
CA GLU A 501 -49.84 5.11 33.01
C GLU A 501 -48.43 4.85 32.43
N LEU A 502 -47.82 5.88 31.83
CA LEU A 502 -46.42 5.85 31.39
C LEU A 502 -45.44 5.75 32.56
N ALA A 503 -45.63 6.55 33.62
CA ALA A 503 -44.84 6.50 34.84
C ALA A 503 -44.98 5.15 35.54
N ALA A 504 -46.17 4.52 35.51
CA ALA A 504 -46.39 3.15 35.98
C ALA A 504 -45.63 2.12 35.13
N ARG A 505 -45.59 2.28 33.79
CA ARG A 505 -44.80 1.41 32.89
C ARG A 505 -43.28 1.61 33.02
N ILE A 506 -42.82 2.83 33.27
CA ILE A 506 -41.40 3.12 33.55
C ILE A 506 -41.01 2.55 34.91
N SER A 507 -41.88 2.68 35.91
CA SER A 507 -41.75 2.00 37.20
C SER A 507 -41.73 0.48 37.02
N LEU A 508 -42.51 -0.07 36.07
CA LEU A 508 -42.51 -1.49 35.73
C LEU A 508 -41.20 -1.93 35.06
N ILE A 509 -40.61 -1.14 34.16
CA ILE A 509 -39.29 -1.43 33.56
C ILE A 509 -38.21 -1.43 34.64
N ALA A 510 -38.21 -0.39 35.49
CA ALA A 510 -37.34 -0.31 36.66
C ALA A 510 -37.55 -1.48 37.64
N LEU A 511 -38.80 -1.91 37.84
CA LEU A 511 -39.16 -3.06 38.69
C LEU A 511 -38.74 -4.39 38.06
N VAL A 512 -38.85 -4.55 36.74
CA VAL A 512 -38.41 -5.74 35.99
C VAL A 512 -36.88 -5.84 36.03
N GLU A 513 -36.16 -4.72 35.88
CA GLU A 513 -34.70 -4.69 36.05
C GLU A 513 -34.27 -4.93 37.52
N ARG A 514 -35.09 -4.49 38.49
CA ARG A 514 -34.93 -4.79 39.93
C ARG A 514 -35.23 -6.25 40.26
N ALA A 515 -36.20 -6.88 39.59
CA ALA A 515 -36.48 -8.30 39.73
C ALA A 515 -35.37 -9.15 39.09
N ALA A 516 -34.82 -8.72 37.95
CA ALA A 516 -33.65 -9.34 37.31
C ALA A 516 -32.37 -9.20 38.16
N LEU A 517 -32.24 -8.17 39.01
CA LEU A 517 -31.15 -8.08 40.02
C LEU A 517 -31.25 -9.12 41.12
N LEU A 518 -32.48 -9.40 41.57
CA LEU A 518 -32.72 -10.32 42.67
C LEU A 518 -32.63 -11.78 42.20
N ALA A 519 -33.03 -12.07 40.96
CA ALA A 519 -32.96 -13.40 40.36
C ALA A 519 -31.54 -13.85 39.95
N GLY A 520 -30.54 -12.97 39.94
CA GLY A 520 -29.13 -13.32 39.68
C GLY A 520 -28.29 -13.54 40.95
N ARG A 521 -28.94 -13.61 42.13
CA ARG A 521 -28.31 -13.90 43.43
C ARG A 521 -28.57 -15.32 43.94
N ASP A 522 -29.39 -16.09 43.23
CA ASP A 522 -29.54 -17.55 43.34
C ASP A 522 -28.85 -18.20 42.13
#